data_AF-A0A1G2R5E5-F1
#
_entry.id   AF-A0A1G2R5E5-F1
#
_cell.length_a   1.000
_cell.length_b   1.000
_cell.length_c   1.000
_cell.angle_alpha   90.00
_cell.angle_beta   90.00
_cell.angle_gamma   90.00
#
_symmetry.space_group_name_H-M   'P 1'
#
loop_
_entity.id
_entity.type
_entity.pdbx_description
1 polymer ?
#
loop_
_entity_poly.entity_id
_entity_poly.type
_entity_poly.pdbx_seq_one_letter_code
_entity_poly.pdbx_strand_id
1 'polypeptide(L)'
;MTTYSELEALLKQYDPGREVLAEFYTVTGQPDKERVERGSILARLLDQGNWNSAIQYGEKHYLLSPIQLQEIRRRQCLAAMDKWPWEALKVAREHHLPDLALEAAVRYSEDLLAHPKSNPESLLSIMRQERMHDHGFVQRALKHTFAVWVVDPEKSRELKKLVEEFPGYFSAEETTLVALLARAEELRAQARARHYREIAAVARAC
;
A
#
# COMPACT_ATOMS: atom_id res chain seq x y z
N MET A 1 49.50 -27.12 19.70
CA MET A 1 48.75 -26.11 18.92
C MET A 1 47.28 -26.44 19.08
N THR A 2 46.48 -25.49 19.57
CA THR A 2 45.02 -25.66 19.66
C THR A 2 44.42 -25.65 18.26
N THR A 3 43.56 -26.61 17.96
CA THR A 3 42.89 -26.73 16.66
C THR A 3 41.58 -25.94 16.65
N TYR A 4 41.11 -25.53 15.47
CA TYR A 4 39.80 -24.88 15.34
C TYR A 4 38.64 -25.76 15.82
N SER A 5 38.77 -27.09 15.71
CA SER A 5 37.81 -28.04 16.27
C SER A 5 37.73 -27.99 17.79
N GLU A 6 38.86 -27.82 18.49
CA GLU A 6 38.88 -27.70 19.95
C GLU A 6 38.28 -26.37 20.41
N LEU A 7 38.55 -25.28 19.69
CA LEU A 7 37.94 -23.97 19.95
C LEU A 7 36.44 -23.96 19.65
N GLU A 8 35.99 -24.61 18.58
CA GLU A 8 34.58 -24.77 18.25
C GLU A 8 33.84 -25.56 19.35
N ALA A 9 34.43 -26.66 19.81
CA ALA A 9 33.87 -27.48 20.88
C ALA A 9 33.77 -26.71 22.20
N LEU A 10 34.81 -25.94 22.55
CA LEU A 10 34.79 -25.07 23.72
C LEU A 10 33.73 -23.98 23.60
N LEU A 11 33.64 -23.31 22.45
CA LEU A 11 32.66 -22.26 22.21
C LEU A 11 31.23 -22.80 22.39
N LYS A 12 30.93 -23.99 21.84
CA LYS A 12 29.63 -24.66 21.95
C LYS A 12 29.23 -25.04 23.38
N GLN A 13 30.17 -25.20 24.32
CA GLN A 13 29.86 -25.48 25.73
C GLN A 13 29.14 -24.32 26.42
N TYR A 14 29.26 -23.09 25.89
CA TYR A 14 28.65 -21.89 26.44
C TYR A 14 27.30 -21.53 25.78
N ASP A 15 26.71 -22.44 24.99
CA ASP A 15 25.47 -22.22 24.22
C ASP A 15 25.45 -20.86 23.47
N PRO A 16 26.44 -20.64 22.59
CA PRO A 16 26.56 -19.39 21.87
C PRO A 16 25.35 -19.23 20.95
N GLY A 17 24.82 -18.00 20.85
CA GLY A 17 23.82 -17.69 19.83
C GLY A 17 24.35 -17.99 18.42
N ARG A 18 23.45 -18.36 17.51
CA ARG A 18 23.80 -18.73 16.13
C ARG A 18 24.64 -17.68 15.38
N GLU A 19 24.46 -16.39 15.69
CA GLU A 19 25.25 -15.31 15.08
C GLU A 19 26.73 -15.41 15.49
N VAL A 20 27.00 -15.75 16.75
CA VAL A 20 28.36 -15.93 17.27
C VAL A 20 29.03 -17.13 16.61
N LEU A 21 28.30 -18.23 16.40
CA LEU A 21 28.81 -19.39 15.65
C LEU A 21 29.09 -19.04 14.17
N ALA A 22 28.20 -18.28 13.53
CA ALA A 22 28.39 -17.84 12.15
C ALA A 22 29.65 -16.96 11.99
N GLU A 23 29.89 -16.02 12.92
CA GLU A 23 31.09 -15.20 12.93
C GLU A 23 32.36 -16.05 13.18
N PHE A 24 32.31 -17.01 14.09
CA PHE A 24 33.42 -17.96 14.30
C PHE A 24 33.75 -18.74 13.01
N TYR A 25 32.74 -19.22 12.28
CA TYR A 25 32.94 -19.92 11.01
C TYR A 25 33.42 -19.00 9.88
N THR A 26 33.02 -17.73 9.89
CA THR A 26 33.55 -16.71 8.97
C THR A 26 35.06 -16.53 9.17
N VAL A 27 35.50 -16.32 10.42
CA VAL A 27 36.91 -16.07 10.75
C VAL A 27 37.77 -17.32 10.53
N THR A 28 37.22 -18.51 10.75
CA THR A 28 37.96 -19.78 10.57
C THR A 28 37.90 -20.33 9.14
N GLY A 29 37.27 -19.63 8.19
CA GLY A 29 37.24 -20.01 6.78
C GLY A 29 36.37 -21.24 6.48
N GLN A 30 35.25 -21.40 7.18
CA GLN A 30 34.31 -22.52 7.04
C GLN A 30 32.95 -22.04 6.46
N PRO A 31 32.89 -21.64 5.17
CA PRO A 31 31.72 -20.98 4.59
C PRO A 31 30.44 -21.84 4.60
N ASP A 32 30.56 -23.16 4.46
CA ASP A 32 29.38 -24.04 4.49
C ASP A 32 28.71 -24.06 5.88
N LYS A 33 29.52 -24.12 6.95
CA LYS A 33 29.01 -24.08 8.33
C LYS A 33 28.45 -22.70 8.68
N GLU A 34 29.13 -21.64 8.27
CA GLU A 34 28.65 -20.26 8.41
C GLU A 34 27.28 -20.10 7.76
N ARG A 35 27.14 -20.56 6.51
CA ARG A 35 25.87 -20.47 5.76
C ARG A 35 24.74 -21.25 6.42
N VAL A 36 25.02 -22.40 7.04
CA VAL A 36 24.02 -23.18 7.80
C VAL A 36 23.50 -22.39 9.02
N GLU A 37 24.39 -21.75 9.78
CA GLU A 37 23.99 -20.96 10.95
C GLU A 37 23.19 -19.73 10.55
N ARG A 38 23.65 -18.98 9.54
CA ARG A 38 22.94 -17.80 9.04
C ARG A 38 21.60 -18.17 8.38
N GLY A 39 21.56 -19.28 7.64
CA GLY A 39 20.32 -19.84 7.08
C GLY A 39 19.29 -20.19 8.16
N SER A 40 19.74 -20.71 9.31
CA SER A 40 18.86 -21.02 10.45
C SER A 40 18.30 -19.75 11.11
N ILE A 41 19.07 -18.66 11.15
CA ILE A 41 18.60 -17.35 11.63
C ILE A 41 17.52 -16.81 10.69
N LEU A 42 17.80 -16.82 9.39
CA LEU A 42 16.87 -16.38 8.36
C LEU A 42 15.54 -17.16 8.41
N ALA A 43 15.59 -18.49 8.49
CA ALA A 43 14.39 -19.32 8.59
C ALA A 43 13.52 -18.96 9.79
N ARG A 44 14.15 -18.81 10.97
CA ARG A 44 13.44 -18.41 12.19
C ARG A 44 12.79 -17.03 12.07
N LEU A 45 13.43 -16.06 11.43
CA LEU A 45 12.82 -14.74 11.19
C LEU A 45 11.60 -14.84 10.29
N LEU A 46 11.65 -15.68 9.25
CA LEU A 46 10.51 -15.93 8.36
C LEU A 46 9.36 -16.62 9.09
N ASP A 47 9.65 -17.63 9.92
CA ASP A 47 8.63 -18.38 10.67
C ASP A 47 7.94 -17.50 11.73
N GLN A 48 8.64 -16.51 12.27
CA GLN A 48 8.08 -15.51 13.18
C GLN A 48 7.27 -14.42 12.47
N GLY A 49 7.24 -14.41 11.13
CA GLY A 49 6.61 -13.33 10.35
C GLY A 49 7.39 -12.01 10.38
N ASN A 50 8.65 -12.03 10.80
CA ASN A 50 9.53 -10.86 10.80
C ASN A 50 10.12 -10.62 9.40
N TRP A 51 9.25 -10.44 8.40
CA TRP A 51 9.58 -10.44 6.97
C TRP A 51 10.67 -9.42 6.60
N ASN A 52 10.54 -8.17 7.05
CA ASN A 52 11.51 -7.12 6.72
C ASN A 52 12.89 -7.40 7.32
N SER A 53 12.95 -7.89 8.55
CA SER A 53 14.21 -8.30 9.20
C SER A 53 14.82 -9.50 8.50
N ALA A 54 14.02 -10.49 8.11
CA ALA A 54 14.47 -11.64 7.35
C ALA A 54 15.12 -11.22 6.02
N ILE A 55 14.48 -10.31 5.29
CA ILE A 55 14.98 -9.82 4.01
C ILE A 55 16.27 -9.04 4.16
N GLN A 56 16.31 -8.06 5.08
CA GLN A 56 17.53 -7.28 5.36
C GLN A 56 18.70 -8.20 5.76
N TYR A 57 18.43 -9.20 6.60
CA TYR A 57 19.44 -10.18 7.00
C TYR A 57 19.91 -11.04 5.83
N GLY A 58 18.97 -11.56 5.04
CA GLY A 58 19.26 -12.39 3.88
C GLY A 58 20.03 -11.67 2.79
N GLU A 59 19.74 -10.38 2.55
CA GLU A 59 20.48 -9.52 1.62
C GLU A 59 21.88 -9.22 2.13
N LYS A 60 22.02 -8.80 3.40
CA LYS A 60 23.31 -8.49 4.03
C LYS A 60 24.32 -9.64 3.92
N HIS A 61 23.84 -10.88 4.04
CA HIS A 61 24.67 -12.08 4.06
C HIS A 61 24.60 -12.89 2.76
N TYR A 62 24.05 -12.33 1.68
CA TYR A 62 23.94 -12.97 0.36
C TYR A 62 23.29 -14.37 0.39
N LEU A 63 22.31 -14.55 1.28
CA LEU A 63 21.61 -15.82 1.49
C LEU A 63 20.42 -15.99 0.54
N LEU A 64 19.89 -14.88 0.03
CA LEU A 64 18.70 -14.84 -0.80
C LEU A 64 19.04 -14.52 -2.25
N SER A 65 18.57 -15.36 -3.16
CA SER A 65 18.50 -15.01 -4.58
C SER A 65 17.33 -14.05 -4.85
N PRO A 66 17.33 -13.33 -5.99
CA PRO A 66 16.19 -12.51 -6.39
C PRO A 66 14.85 -13.28 -6.43
N ILE A 67 14.89 -14.56 -6.82
CA ILE A 67 13.72 -15.44 -6.86
C ILE A 67 13.21 -15.73 -5.45
N GLN A 68 14.11 -16.04 -4.51
CA GLN A 68 13.72 -16.28 -3.11
C GLN A 68 13.20 -15.02 -2.43
N LEU A 69 13.78 -13.86 -2.75
CA LEU A 69 13.30 -12.58 -2.26
C LEU A 69 11.87 -12.32 -2.72
N GLN A 70 11.59 -12.55 -4.01
CA GLN A 70 10.24 -12.41 -4.56
C GLN A 70 9.26 -13.37 -3.89
N GLU A 71 9.64 -14.63 -3.66
CA GLU A 71 8.80 -15.61 -2.96
C GLU A 71 8.49 -15.20 -1.52
N ILE A 72 9.48 -14.66 -0.79
CA ILE A 72 9.26 -14.12 0.55
C ILE A 72 8.27 -12.95 0.52
N ARG A 73 8.39 -12.04 -0.46
CA ARG A 73 7.43 -10.93 -0.62
C ARG A 73 6.03 -11.42 -0.96
N ARG A 74 5.90 -12.46 -1.79
CA ARG A 74 4.61 -13.12 -2.06
C ARG A 74 4.01 -13.70 -0.78
N ARG A 75 4.79 -14.42 0.02
CA ARG A 75 4.36 -14.95 1.32
C ARG A 75 3.96 -13.86 2.32
N GLN A 76 4.71 -12.76 2.39
CA GLN A 76 4.38 -11.60 3.21
C GLN A 76 3.02 -11.00 2.80
N CYS A 77 2.80 -10.82 1.50
CA CYS A 77 1.56 -10.27 0.96
C CYS A 77 0.36 -11.20 1.27
N LEU A 78 0.50 -12.50 1.05
CA LEU A 78 -0.52 -13.51 1.38
C LEU A 78 -0.85 -13.54 2.88
N ALA A 79 0.15 -13.44 3.75
CA ALA A 79 -0.06 -13.41 5.20
C ALA A 79 -0.80 -12.16 5.70
N ALA A 80 -0.63 -11.02 5.00
CA ALA A 80 -1.33 -9.78 5.30
C ALA A 80 -2.74 -9.72 4.69
N MET A 81 -2.99 -10.49 3.63
CA MET A 81 -4.18 -10.42 2.77
C MET A 81 -5.51 -10.44 3.54
N ASP A 82 -5.63 -11.33 4.52
CA ASP A 82 -6.89 -11.52 5.26
C ASP A 82 -7.12 -10.45 6.34
N LYS A 83 -6.05 -9.92 6.94
CA LYS A 83 -6.13 -9.03 8.11
C LYS A 83 -5.98 -7.56 7.75
N TRP A 84 -5.11 -7.28 6.79
CA TRP A 84 -4.70 -5.94 6.38
C TRP A 84 -4.53 -5.91 4.86
N PRO A 85 -5.63 -6.01 4.09
CA PRO A 85 -5.57 -6.08 2.63
C PRO A 85 -4.98 -4.78 2.01
N TRP A 86 -5.06 -3.65 2.71
CA TRP A 86 -4.41 -2.40 2.31
C TRP A 86 -2.86 -2.50 2.34
N GLU A 87 -2.29 -3.17 3.35
CA GLU A 87 -0.84 -3.37 3.46
C GLU A 87 -0.39 -4.42 2.43
N ALA A 88 -1.19 -5.49 2.25
CA ALA A 88 -0.96 -6.47 1.18
C ALA A 88 -0.91 -5.80 -0.20
N LEU A 89 -1.87 -4.91 -0.49
CA LEU A 89 -1.93 -4.17 -1.75
C LEU A 89 -0.70 -3.28 -1.94
N LYS A 90 -0.25 -2.58 -0.89
CA LYS A 90 0.95 -1.74 -0.93
C LYS A 90 2.20 -2.57 -1.26
N VAL A 91 2.42 -3.66 -0.53
CA VAL A 91 3.55 -4.57 -0.75
C VAL A 91 3.51 -5.16 -2.16
N ALA A 92 2.33 -5.57 -2.64
CA ALA A 92 2.18 -6.14 -3.97
C ALA A 92 2.51 -5.12 -5.08
N ARG A 93 2.09 -3.86 -4.93
CA ARG A 93 2.43 -2.77 -5.86
C ARG A 93 3.92 -2.46 -5.85
N GLU A 94 4.50 -2.28 -4.66
CA GLU A 94 5.93 -1.95 -4.47
C GLU A 94 6.85 -3.02 -5.08
N HIS A 95 6.43 -4.28 -5.06
CA HIS A 95 7.22 -5.41 -5.55
C HIS A 95 6.70 -6.01 -6.85
N HIS A 96 5.84 -5.31 -7.58
CA HIS A 96 5.34 -5.71 -8.91
C HIS A 96 4.76 -7.14 -8.94
N LEU A 97 3.87 -7.44 -8.00
CA LEU A 97 3.13 -8.70 -7.88
C LEU A 97 1.68 -8.49 -8.33
N PRO A 98 1.39 -8.47 -9.65
CA PRO A 98 0.11 -8.01 -10.17
C PRO A 98 -1.08 -8.90 -9.78
N ASP A 99 -0.86 -10.21 -9.70
CA ASP A 99 -1.87 -11.18 -9.28
C ASP A 99 -2.31 -10.94 -7.82
N LEU A 100 -1.34 -10.73 -6.93
CA LEU A 100 -1.60 -10.43 -5.52
C LEU A 100 -2.14 -9.01 -5.32
N ALA A 101 -1.71 -8.05 -6.15
CA ALA A 101 -2.25 -6.70 -6.13
C ALA A 101 -3.74 -6.71 -6.47
N LEU A 102 -4.17 -7.48 -7.47
CA LEU A 102 -5.58 -7.62 -7.82
C LEU A 102 -6.39 -8.27 -6.68
N GLU A 103 -5.88 -9.35 -6.08
CA GLU A 103 -6.56 -10.01 -4.97
C GLU A 103 -6.71 -9.08 -3.75
N ALA A 104 -5.64 -8.40 -3.37
CA ALA A 104 -5.65 -7.43 -2.27
C ALA A 104 -6.56 -6.24 -2.56
N ALA A 105 -6.56 -5.75 -3.81
CA ALA A 105 -7.46 -4.71 -4.27
C ALA A 105 -8.92 -5.13 -4.14
N VAL A 106 -9.29 -6.35 -4.52
CA VAL A 106 -10.65 -6.88 -4.36
C VAL A 106 -11.06 -6.82 -2.89
N ARG A 107 -10.30 -7.46 -2.00
CA ARG A 107 -10.62 -7.51 -0.56
C ARG A 107 -10.71 -6.13 0.07
N TYR A 108 -9.69 -5.29 -0.15
CA TYR A 108 -9.65 -3.95 0.44
C TYR A 108 -10.79 -3.07 -0.07
N SER A 109 -11.12 -3.14 -1.37
CA SER A 109 -12.20 -2.32 -1.91
C SER A 109 -13.60 -2.78 -1.48
N GLU A 110 -13.82 -4.08 -1.25
CA GLU A 110 -15.06 -4.55 -0.61
C GLU A 110 -15.15 -4.06 0.84
N ASP A 111 -14.05 -4.07 1.60
CA ASP A 111 -14.01 -3.50 2.96
C ASP A 111 -14.33 -2.00 2.98
N LEU A 112 -13.80 -1.23 2.02
CA LEU A 112 -14.09 0.20 1.87
C LEU A 112 -15.57 0.43 1.56
N LEU A 113 -16.16 -0.36 0.64
CA LEU A 113 -17.57 -0.26 0.27
C LEU A 113 -18.51 -0.65 1.42
N ALA A 114 -18.14 -1.64 2.24
CA ALA A 114 -18.92 -2.06 3.40
C ALA A 114 -18.91 -1.03 4.54
N HIS A 115 -17.88 -0.18 4.62
CA HIS A 115 -17.71 0.81 5.68
C HIS A 115 -17.74 2.24 5.12
N PRO A 116 -18.93 2.80 4.84
CA PRO A 116 -19.11 4.04 4.04
C PRO A 116 -18.58 5.35 4.66
N LYS A 117 -17.82 5.30 5.76
CA LYS A 117 -16.97 6.42 6.24
C LYS A 117 -15.56 6.38 5.66
N SER A 118 -15.31 5.44 4.75
CA SER A 118 -14.04 5.17 4.11
C SER A 118 -13.69 6.24 3.08
N ASN A 119 -12.41 6.31 2.70
CA ASN A 119 -11.88 7.32 1.79
C ASN A 119 -12.25 6.99 0.33
N PRO A 120 -13.20 7.72 -0.31
CA PRO A 120 -13.63 7.45 -1.68
C PRO A 120 -12.50 7.58 -2.72
N GLU A 121 -11.47 8.40 -2.43
CA GLU A 121 -10.32 8.56 -3.31
C GLU A 121 -9.50 7.27 -3.40
N SER A 122 -9.40 6.53 -2.29
CA SER A 122 -8.72 5.22 -2.27
C SER A 122 -9.47 4.21 -3.14
N LEU A 123 -10.80 4.22 -3.08
CA LEU A 123 -11.63 3.32 -3.89
C LEU A 123 -11.50 3.61 -5.39
N LEU A 124 -11.57 4.88 -5.79
CA LEU A 124 -11.35 5.28 -7.18
C LEU A 124 -9.94 4.95 -7.67
N SER A 125 -8.92 5.13 -6.82
CA SER A 125 -7.55 4.75 -7.16
C SER A 125 -7.41 3.26 -7.43
N ILE A 126 -8.00 2.41 -6.57
CA ILE A 126 -8.00 0.95 -6.74
C ILE A 126 -8.77 0.53 -8.00
N MET A 127 -9.92 1.16 -8.22
CA MET A 127 -10.71 0.94 -9.42
C MET A 127 -9.91 1.22 -10.69
N ARG A 128 -9.25 2.38 -10.77
CA ARG A 128 -8.49 2.77 -11.96
C ARG A 128 -7.26 1.89 -12.20
N GLN A 129 -6.57 1.46 -11.14
CA GLN A 129 -5.28 0.75 -11.26
C GLN A 129 -5.46 -0.76 -11.42
N GLU A 130 -6.35 -1.40 -10.66
CA GLU A 130 -6.45 -2.86 -10.64
C GLU A 130 -7.78 -3.39 -11.17
N ARG A 131 -8.90 -2.71 -10.90
CA ARG A 131 -10.25 -3.28 -11.10
C ARG A 131 -11.06 -2.63 -12.23
N MET A 132 -10.40 -1.93 -13.15
CA MET A 132 -11.08 -1.19 -14.23
C MET A 132 -11.85 -2.10 -15.20
N HIS A 133 -11.48 -3.37 -15.27
CA HIS A 133 -12.14 -4.41 -16.08
C HIS A 133 -13.42 -4.98 -15.42
N ASP A 134 -13.61 -4.79 -14.12
CA ASP A 134 -14.79 -5.27 -13.39
C ASP A 134 -15.89 -4.20 -13.43
N HIS A 135 -16.71 -4.23 -14.48
CA HIS A 135 -17.77 -3.24 -14.71
C HIS A 135 -18.74 -3.11 -13.52
N GLY A 136 -19.07 -4.23 -12.85
CA GLY A 136 -19.96 -4.22 -11.70
C GLY A 136 -19.34 -3.51 -10.50
N PHE A 137 -18.05 -3.74 -10.26
CA PHE A 137 -17.31 -2.99 -9.25
C PHE A 137 -17.13 -1.52 -9.63
N VAL A 138 -16.74 -1.21 -10.87
CA VAL A 138 -16.62 0.17 -11.36
C VAL A 138 -17.90 0.94 -11.11
N GLN A 139 -19.06 0.36 -11.44
CA GLN A 139 -20.35 0.96 -11.17
C GLN A 139 -20.56 1.23 -9.67
N ARG A 140 -20.36 0.24 -8.80
CA ARG A 140 -20.51 0.41 -7.34
C ARG A 140 -19.58 1.47 -6.77
N ALA A 141 -18.31 1.47 -7.20
CA ALA A 141 -17.31 2.43 -6.76
C ALA A 141 -17.64 3.87 -7.18
N LEU A 142 -18.07 4.06 -8.43
CA LEU A 142 -18.49 5.36 -8.94
C LEU A 142 -19.76 5.86 -8.24
N LYS A 143 -20.76 5.00 -8.02
CA LYS A 143 -21.98 5.36 -7.28
C LYS A 143 -21.70 5.72 -5.83
N HIS A 144 -20.85 4.95 -5.16
CA HIS A 144 -20.42 5.27 -3.80
C HIS A 144 -19.70 6.62 -3.75
N THR A 145 -18.74 6.84 -4.64
CA THR A 145 -17.96 8.10 -4.68
C THR A 145 -18.86 9.29 -4.97
N PHE A 146 -19.78 9.14 -5.93
CA PHE A 146 -20.79 10.16 -6.23
C PHE A 146 -21.62 10.52 -5.00
N ALA A 147 -22.16 9.52 -4.30
CA ALA A 147 -23.01 9.73 -3.13
C ALA A 147 -22.26 10.46 -2.00
N VAL A 148 -20.96 10.21 -1.83
CA VAL A 148 -20.12 10.90 -0.84
C VAL A 148 -19.82 12.33 -1.27
N TRP A 149 -19.44 12.55 -2.53
CA TRP A 149 -19.00 13.87 -3.01
C TRP A 149 -20.15 14.83 -3.33
N VAL A 150 -21.34 14.33 -3.69
CA VAL A 150 -22.47 15.20 -4.07
C VAL A 150 -22.97 16.08 -2.91
N VAL A 151 -22.74 15.63 -1.67
CA VAL A 151 -23.09 16.38 -0.46
C VAL A 151 -21.95 17.25 0.06
N ASP A 152 -20.77 17.17 -0.55
CA ASP A 152 -19.58 17.95 -0.18
C ASP A 152 -19.38 19.10 -1.18
N PRO A 153 -19.66 20.36 -0.79
CA PRO A 153 -19.50 21.52 -1.67
C PRO A 153 -18.07 21.75 -2.17
N GLU A 154 -17.05 21.20 -1.49
CA GLU A 154 -15.66 21.33 -1.90
C GLU A 154 -15.27 20.33 -3.01
N LYS A 155 -16.10 19.31 -3.24
CA LYS A 155 -15.87 18.25 -4.24
C LYS A 155 -16.63 18.44 -5.54
N SER A 156 -17.32 19.57 -5.75
CA SER A 156 -18.12 19.83 -6.96
C SER A 156 -17.29 19.78 -8.25
N ARG A 157 -16.04 20.27 -8.22
CA ARG A 157 -15.13 20.21 -9.38
C ARG A 157 -14.70 18.78 -9.69
N GLU A 158 -14.37 18.01 -8.67
CA GLU A 158 -13.97 16.60 -8.78
C GLU A 158 -15.14 15.75 -9.25
N LEU A 159 -16.34 16.02 -8.75
CA LEU A 159 -17.57 15.36 -9.16
C LEU A 159 -17.90 15.60 -10.63
N LYS A 160 -17.71 16.83 -11.12
CA LYS A 160 -17.84 17.15 -12.55
C LYS A 160 -16.87 16.32 -13.40
N LYS A 161 -15.59 16.30 -13.03
CA LYS A 161 -14.58 15.48 -13.72
C LYS A 161 -14.94 14.00 -13.69
N LEU A 162 -15.46 13.50 -12.57
CA LEU A 162 -15.83 12.10 -12.42
C LEU A 162 -16.92 11.69 -13.42
N VAL A 163 -17.96 12.53 -13.59
CA VAL A 163 -19.03 12.28 -14.56
C VAL A 163 -18.54 12.37 -16.00
N GLU A 164 -17.65 13.33 -16.29
CA GLU A 164 -17.02 13.49 -17.61
C GLU A 164 -16.08 12.34 -17.97
N GLU A 165 -15.35 11.78 -17.01
CA GLU A 165 -14.42 10.66 -17.19
C GLU A 165 -15.15 9.33 -17.46
N PHE A 166 -16.34 9.14 -16.89
CA PHE A 166 -17.11 7.90 -16.99
C PHE A 166 -18.53 8.10 -17.56
N PRO A 167 -18.65 8.61 -18.81
CA PRO A 167 -19.94 8.86 -19.44
C PRO A 167 -20.60 7.52 -19.76
N GLY A 168 -21.62 7.15 -18.98
CA GLY A 168 -22.32 5.86 -19.09
C GLY A 168 -22.54 5.16 -17.75
N TYR A 169 -21.84 5.57 -16.70
CA TYR A 169 -22.07 5.08 -15.34
C TYR A 169 -23.00 5.98 -14.52
N PHE A 170 -23.42 7.11 -15.09
CA PHE A 170 -24.30 8.10 -14.46
C PHE A 170 -25.57 8.30 -15.29
N SER A 171 -26.69 8.46 -14.58
CA SER A 171 -28.00 8.78 -15.12
C SER A 171 -28.06 10.24 -15.60
N ALA A 172 -29.10 10.56 -16.38
CA ALA A 172 -29.35 11.92 -16.82
C ALA A 172 -29.61 12.87 -15.63
N GLU A 173 -30.29 12.37 -14.61
CA GLU A 173 -30.60 13.08 -13.37
C GLU A 173 -29.32 13.41 -12.58
N GLU A 174 -28.44 12.43 -12.38
CA GLU A 174 -27.15 12.64 -11.72
C GLU A 174 -26.27 13.63 -12.49
N THR A 175 -26.22 13.51 -13.82
CA THR A 175 -25.45 14.43 -14.68
C THR A 175 -26.00 15.86 -14.58
N THR A 176 -27.32 16.01 -14.57
CA THR A 176 -28.00 17.31 -14.43
C THR A 176 -27.73 17.93 -13.05
N LEU A 177 -27.79 17.13 -11.98
CA LEU A 177 -27.48 17.57 -10.62
C LEU A 177 -26.05 18.12 -10.54
N VAL A 178 -25.07 17.43 -11.12
CA VAL A 178 -23.67 17.87 -11.12
C VAL A 178 -23.50 19.19 -11.88
N ALA A 179 -24.19 19.37 -13.01
CA ALA A 179 -24.19 20.63 -13.74
C ALA A 179 -24.75 21.80 -12.90
N LEU A 180 -25.83 21.56 -12.16
CA LEU A 180 -26.42 22.56 -11.25
C LEU A 180 -25.48 22.91 -10.08
N LEU A 181 -24.83 21.90 -9.48
CA LEU A 181 -23.88 22.10 -8.38
C LEU A 181 -22.64 22.88 -8.84
N ALA A 182 -22.09 22.54 -10.01
CA ALA A 182 -20.97 23.28 -10.61
C ALA A 182 -21.36 24.75 -10.87
N ARG A 183 -22.57 25.00 -11.38
CA ARG A 183 -23.06 26.36 -11.60
C ARG A 183 -23.22 27.14 -10.29
N ALA A 184 -23.71 26.48 -9.23
CA ALA A 184 -23.84 27.10 -7.91
C ALA A 184 -22.46 27.48 -7.34
N GLU A 185 -21.44 26.66 -7.53
CA GLU A 185 -20.07 26.96 -7.12
C GLU A 185 -19.50 28.18 -7.86
N GLU A 186 -19.67 28.26 -9.18
CA GLU A 186 -19.24 29.42 -9.98
C GLU A 186 -19.85 30.73 -9.45
N LEU A 187 -21.15 30.72 -9.17
CA LEU A 187 -21.86 31.88 -8.64
C LEU A 187 -21.32 32.28 -7.24
N ARG A 188 -21.05 31.31 -6.37
CA ARG A 188 -20.41 31.57 -5.06
C ARG A 188 -19.00 32.14 -5.22
N ALA A 189 -18.21 31.65 -6.17
CA ALA A 189 -16.88 32.17 -6.46
C ALA A 189 -16.94 33.63 -6.96
N GLN A 190 -17.87 33.93 -7.86
CA GLN A 190 -18.11 35.30 -8.35
C GLN A 190 -18.53 36.25 -7.23
N ALA A 191 -19.46 35.82 -6.36
CA ALA A 191 -19.89 36.60 -5.22
C ALA A 191 -18.74 36.90 -4.24
N ARG A 192 -17.91 35.90 -3.92
CA ARG A 192 -16.70 36.07 -3.09
C ARG A 192 -15.73 37.06 -3.71
N ALA A 193 -15.43 36.91 -5.01
CA ALA A 193 -14.53 37.82 -5.72
C ALA A 193 -15.03 39.27 -5.72
N ARG A 194 -16.34 39.47 -5.88
CA ARG A 194 -16.96 40.79 -5.79
C ARG A 194 -16.80 41.39 -4.38
N HIS A 195 -17.11 40.62 -3.35
CA HIS A 195 -16.99 41.06 -1.96
C HIS A 195 -15.55 41.47 -1.59
N TYR A 196 -14.55 40.68 -2.00
CA TYR A 196 -13.14 41.04 -1.77
C TYR A 196 -12.71 42.31 -2.51
N ARG A 197 -13.21 42.55 -3.73
CA ARG A 197 -12.95 43.80 -4.45
C ARG A 197 -13.56 45.00 -3.75
N GLU A 198 -14.78 44.85 -3.22
CA GLU A 198 -15.46 45.90 -2.44
C GLU A 198 -14.68 46.22 -1.16
N ILE A 199 -14.25 45.21 -0.39
CA ILE A 199 -13.39 45.40 0.80
C ILE A 199 -12.08 46.11 0.43
N ALA A 200 -11.39 45.65 -0.62
CA ALA A 200 -10.11 46.22 -1.04
C ALA A 200 -10.26 47.67 -1.53
N ALA A 201 -11.40 48.02 -2.14
CA ALA A 201 -11.70 49.39 -2.55
C ALA A 201 -11.92 50.30 -1.33
N VAL A 202 -12.65 49.85 -0.32
CA VAL A 202 -12.84 50.60 0.93
C VAL A 202 -11.50 50.79 1.68
N ALA A 203 -10.68 49.74 1.76
CA ALA A 203 -9.37 49.81 2.44
C ALA A 203 -8.36 50.73 1.75
N ARG A 204 -8.49 50.98 0.43
CA ARG A 204 -7.65 51.94 -0.30
C ARG A 204 -8.16 53.39 -0.22
N ALA A 205 -9.42 53.57 0.18
CA ALA A 205 -10.05 54.86 0.32
C ALA A 205 -9.95 55.43 1.74
N CYS A 206 -9.47 54.64 2.70
CA CYS A 206 -9.11 55.05 4.06
C CYS A 206 -7.59 55.25 4.16
#